data_AF-A0A0F8WTE5-F1
#
_entry.id   AF-A0A0F8WTE5-F1
#
_cell.length_a   1.000
_cell.length_b   1.000
_cell.length_c   1.000
_cell.angle_alpha   90.00
_cell.angle_beta   90.00
_cell.angle_gamma   90.00
#
_symmetry.space_group_name_H-M   'P 1'
#
loop_
_entity.id
_entity.type
_entity.pdbx_description
1 polymer ?
#
loop_
_entity_poly.entity_id
_entity_poly.type
_entity_poly.pdbx_seq_one_letter_code
_entity_poly.pdbx_strand_id
1 'polypeptide(L)'
;EKIEGVLNDYFPGAVVARMDTDTVKSRGSIAEILSAFSKKEIDILIGTQMVTKGLHFPDVTLVGVLNADISLNFPDFRSSERTFNLITQVSGRAGRSEKGGEVIIQTYNPAHYSIQAAKNQDYEEFFVKEIKYRQNLCYPPFCRIIRLVFRGNDSKKLFETAYTAVSFIQERTENYISILGPAFCPFSRIKKYFRVHIIIKLDQLEPVRSILKELIKSQSKNREQYMEIDIDPLSML
;
A
#
# COMPACT_ATOMS: atom_id res chain seq x y z
N GLU A 1 17.30 7.79 6.24
CA GLU A 1 18.35 8.80 6.49
C GLU A 1 18.26 9.35 7.91
N LYS A 2 17.19 10.04 8.32
CA LYS A 2 17.10 10.57 9.70
C LYS A 2 17.16 9.51 10.82
N ILE A 3 16.58 8.32 10.63
CA ILE A 3 16.54 7.28 11.67
C ILE A 3 17.92 6.69 11.95
N GLU A 4 18.73 6.48 10.91
CA GLU A 4 20.07 5.89 11.03
C GLU A 4 21.02 6.82 11.79
N GLY A 5 20.99 8.13 11.49
CA GLY A 5 21.76 9.12 12.24
C GLY A 5 21.39 9.14 13.72
N VAL A 6 20.08 9.16 14.03
CA VAL A 6 19.61 9.11 15.42
C VAL A 6 20.05 7.82 16.11
N LEU A 7 19.98 6.66 15.45
CA LEU A 7 20.43 5.41 16.05
C LEU A 7 21.92 5.40 16.35
N ASN A 8 22.75 5.98 15.47
CA ASN A 8 24.18 6.11 15.72
C ASN A 8 24.48 7.06 16.89
N ASP A 9 23.66 8.09 17.11
CA ASP A 9 23.82 9.01 18.25
C ASP A 9 23.45 8.34 19.59
N TYR A 10 22.35 7.57 19.62
CA TYR A 10 21.89 6.89 20.84
C TYR A 10 22.60 5.56 21.11
N PHE A 11 23.13 4.91 20.07
CA PHE A 11 23.82 3.62 20.12
C PHE A 11 25.14 3.67 19.34
N PRO A 12 26.14 4.46 19.78
CA PRO A 12 27.38 4.71 19.02
C PRO A 12 28.26 3.47 18.79
N GLY A 13 28.02 2.37 19.50
CA GLY A 13 28.72 1.09 19.32
C GLY A 13 27.94 0.04 18.53
N ALA A 14 26.70 0.31 18.13
CA ALA A 14 25.86 -0.66 17.42
C ALA A 14 26.12 -0.61 15.92
N VAL A 15 26.22 -1.78 15.29
CA VAL A 15 26.27 -1.90 13.84
C VAL A 15 24.86 -1.82 13.28
N VAL A 16 24.56 -0.71 12.61
CA VAL A 16 23.26 -0.45 11.99
C VAL A 16 23.32 -0.75 10.50
N ALA A 17 22.36 -1.50 9.98
CA ALA A 17 22.20 -1.74 8.55
C ALA A 17 20.80 -1.36 8.08
N ARG A 18 20.69 -0.92 6.82
CA ARG A 18 19.43 -0.55 6.19
C ARG A 18 19.11 -1.46 5.00
N MET A 19 17.92 -2.02 5.02
CA MET A 19 17.37 -2.82 3.93
C MET A 19 16.07 -2.20 3.39
N ASP A 20 16.17 -1.50 2.27
CA ASP A 20 15.00 -1.08 1.50
C ASP A 20 15.20 -1.30 -0.01
N THR A 21 14.14 -1.10 -0.77
CA THR A 21 14.11 -1.38 -2.21
C THR A 21 14.99 -0.41 -3.02
N ASP A 22 15.36 0.74 -2.45
CA ASP A 22 16.12 1.79 -3.11
C ASP A 22 17.63 1.69 -2.81
N THR A 23 18.02 1.17 -1.64
CA THR A 23 19.41 0.95 -1.24
C THR A 23 19.98 -0.37 -1.76
N VAL A 24 19.13 -1.38 -1.95
CA VAL A 24 19.57 -2.71 -2.40
C VAL A 24 19.52 -2.82 -3.92
N LYS A 25 20.68 -2.63 -4.56
CA LYS A 25 20.82 -2.68 -6.03
C LYS A 25 20.91 -4.09 -6.63
N SER A 26 21.15 -5.14 -5.84
CA SER A 26 21.24 -6.53 -6.32
C SER A 26 20.61 -7.53 -5.34
N ARG A 27 20.10 -8.67 -5.85
CA ARG A 27 19.60 -9.75 -4.98
C ARG A 27 20.68 -10.31 -4.04
N GLY A 28 21.95 -10.22 -4.43
CA GLY A 28 23.08 -10.70 -3.63
C GLY A 28 23.28 -9.90 -2.34
N SER A 29 23.15 -8.56 -2.41
CA SER A 29 23.34 -7.71 -1.24
C SER A 29 22.27 -7.90 -0.16
N ILE A 30 21.06 -8.35 -0.53
CA ILE A 30 20.03 -8.75 0.45
C ILE A 30 20.53 -9.94 1.26
N ALA A 31 20.94 -11.02 0.58
CA ALA A 31 21.37 -12.24 1.24
C ALA A 31 22.57 -12.01 2.18
N GLU A 32 23.49 -11.13 1.78
CA GLU A 32 24.65 -10.73 2.59
C GLU A 32 24.22 -10.01 3.87
N ILE A 33 23.36 -8.98 3.79
CA ILE A 33 22.86 -8.25 4.96
C ILE A 33 22.12 -9.20 5.91
N LEU A 34 21.27 -10.08 5.38
CA LEU A 34 20.52 -11.03 6.20
C LEU A 34 21.42 -12.07 6.85
N SER A 35 22.46 -12.53 6.14
CA SER A 35 23.47 -13.42 6.69
C SER A 35 24.25 -12.73 7.81
N ALA A 36 24.73 -11.50 7.60
CA ALA A 36 25.44 -10.72 8.61
C ALA A 36 24.56 -10.48 9.85
N PHE A 37 23.28 -10.15 9.66
CA PHE A 37 22.32 -9.99 10.75
C PHE A 37 22.09 -11.31 11.50
N SER A 38 21.92 -12.42 10.80
CA SER A 38 21.79 -13.74 11.45
C SER A 38 23.06 -14.18 12.19
N LYS A 39 24.24 -13.72 11.77
CA LYS A 39 25.53 -13.96 12.42
C LYS A 39 25.83 -12.99 13.56
N LYS A 40 24.94 -12.02 13.84
CA LYS A 40 25.11 -10.96 14.84
C LYS A 40 26.27 -10.00 14.54
N GLU A 41 26.61 -9.88 13.26
CA GLU A 41 27.53 -8.84 12.77
C GLU A 41 26.81 -7.49 12.60
N ILE A 42 25.48 -7.51 12.59
CA ILE A 42 24.60 -6.33 12.57
C ILE A 42 23.71 -6.42 13.82
N ASP A 43 23.69 -5.36 14.62
CA ASP A 43 22.88 -5.28 15.84
C ASP A 43 21.47 -4.75 15.56
N ILE A 44 21.36 -3.79 14.63
CA ILE A 44 20.10 -3.11 14.33
C ILE A 44 19.85 -3.13 12.83
N LEU A 45 18.76 -3.78 12.42
CA LEU A 45 18.31 -3.80 11.04
C LEU A 45 17.10 -2.88 10.84
N ILE A 46 17.30 -1.80 10.11
CA ILE A 46 16.22 -0.90 9.69
C ILE A 46 15.73 -1.37 8.32
N GLY A 47 14.42 -1.46 8.13
CA GLY A 47 13.92 -1.62 6.78
C GLY A 47 12.43 -1.39 6.64
N THR A 48 11.99 -1.42 5.39
CA THR A 48 10.58 -1.35 5.04
C THR A 48 9.96 -2.76 5.10
N GLN A 49 8.85 -2.97 4.40
CA GLN A 49 8.11 -4.23 4.33
C GLN A 49 8.94 -5.45 3.85
N MET A 50 10.17 -5.26 3.35
CA MET A 50 11.02 -6.39 2.91
C MET A 50 11.64 -7.17 4.07
N VAL A 51 11.85 -6.56 5.24
CA VAL A 51 12.45 -7.24 6.42
C VAL A 51 11.56 -8.38 6.94
N THR A 52 10.27 -8.32 6.63
CA THR A 52 9.26 -9.17 7.28
C THR A 52 8.97 -10.48 6.52
N LYS A 53 9.41 -10.61 5.26
CA LYS A 53 9.08 -11.75 4.39
C LYS A 53 10.02 -12.93 4.58
N GLY A 54 9.48 -14.07 5.03
CA GLY A 54 10.12 -15.40 4.87
C GLY A 54 11.38 -15.68 5.71
N LEU A 55 11.78 -14.76 6.60
CA LEU A 55 13.04 -14.85 7.34
C LEU A 55 12.76 -15.03 8.85
N HIS A 56 13.47 -15.95 9.50
CA HIS A 56 13.32 -16.22 10.93
C HIS A 56 14.63 -15.87 11.63
N PHE A 57 14.59 -14.89 12.53
CA PHE A 57 15.74 -14.46 13.32
C PHE A 57 15.51 -14.82 14.79
N PRO A 58 15.96 -16.00 15.24
CA PRO A 58 15.66 -16.49 16.59
C PRO A 58 16.24 -15.62 17.71
N ASP A 59 17.26 -14.81 17.41
CA ASP A 59 17.91 -13.91 18.35
C ASP A 59 17.32 -12.49 18.37
N VAL A 60 16.31 -12.20 17.53
CA VAL A 60 15.63 -10.90 17.55
C VAL A 60 14.58 -10.93 18.64
N THR A 61 14.85 -10.21 19.73
CA THR A 61 13.97 -10.11 20.91
C THR A 61 13.22 -8.79 20.98
N LEU A 62 13.53 -7.81 20.14
CA LEU A 62 12.84 -6.52 20.09
C LEU A 62 12.51 -6.15 18.65
N VAL A 63 11.27 -5.75 18.39
CA VAL A 63 10.92 -5.09 17.13
C VAL A 63 10.14 -3.82 17.37
N GLY A 64 10.59 -2.73 16.74
CA GLY A 64 9.87 -1.46 16.67
C GLY A 64 9.13 -1.30 15.35
N VAL A 65 7.82 -1.13 15.39
CA VAL A 65 7.02 -0.64 14.26
C VAL A 65 6.88 0.86 14.40
N LEU A 66 7.68 1.60 13.62
CA LEU A 66 7.70 3.06 13.68
C LEU A 66 6.59 3.66 12.81
N ASN A 67 5.87 4.62 13.39
CA ASN A 67 4.83 5.42 12.74
C ASN A 67 3.83 4.60 11.89
N ALA A 68 3.06 3.74 12.55
CA ALA A 68 2.03 2.93 11.90
C ALA A 68 0.95 3.79 11.19
N ASP A 69 0.77 5.04 11.60
CA ASP A 69 -0.20 5.98 11.02
C ASP A 69 0.06 6.29 9.55
N ILE A 70 1.31 6.24 9.08
CA ILE A 70 1.61 6.41 7.65
C ILE A 70 0.88 5.34 6.83
N SER A 71 0.90 4.11 7.32
CA SER A 71 0.23 2.99 6.65
C SER A 71 -1.29 3.04 6.80
N LEU A 72 -1.80 3.46 7.97
CA LEU A 72 -3.24 3.57 8.23
C LEU A 72 -3.91 4.67 7.41
N ASN A 73 -3.27 5.84 7.32
CA ASN A 73 -3.82 7.01 6.66
C ASN A 73 -3.46 7.10 5.18
N PHE A 74 -2.85 6.05 4.64
CA PHE A 74 -2.59 5.98 3.22
C PHE A 74 -3.93 5.97 2.46
N PRO A 75 -4.12 6.76 1.38
CA PRO A 75 -5.37 6.83 0.62
C PRO A 75 -5.60 5.57 -0.24
N ASP A 76 -5.75 4.43 0.43
CA ASP A 76 -6.02 3.10 -0.11
C ASP A 76 -7.05 2.44 0.81
N PHE A 77 -8.08 1.82 0.23
CA PHE A 77 -9.12 1.16 1.02
C PHE A 77 -8.60 -0.05 1.82
N ARG A 78 -7.42 -0.58 1.44
CA ARG A 78 -6.75 -1.70 2.12
C ARG A 78 -5.73 -1.26 3.17
N SER A 79 -5.63 0.03 3.47
CA SER A 79 -4.66 0.55 4.44
C SER A 79 -4.73 -0.13 5.79
N SER A 80 -5.95 -0.26 6.36
CA SER A 80 -6.16 -0.94 7.65
C SER A 80 -5.76 -2.42 7.64
N GLU A 81 -6.07 -3.15 6.57
CA GLU A 81 -5.64 -4.53 6.35
C GLU A 81 -4.12 -4.64 6.24
N ARG A 82 -3.48 -3.74 5.49
CA ARG A 82 -2.02 -3.73 5.32
C ARG A 82 -1.31 -3.42 6.63
N THR A 83 -1.81 -2.48 7.41
CA THR A 83 -1.26 -2.16 8.74
C THR A 83 -1.38 -3.35 9.67
N PHE A 84 -2.56 -3.99 9.74
CA PHE A 84 -2.78 -5.18 10.55
C PHE A 84 -1.78 -6.29 10.17
N ASN A 85 -1.67 -6.59 8.87
CA ASN A 85 -0.76 -7.61 8.36
C ASN A 85 0.70 -7.28 8.65
N LEU A 86 1.12 -6.02 8.50
CA LEU A 86 2.49 -5.60 8.80
C LEU A 86 2.82 -5.83 10.27
N ILE A 87 1.97 -5.34 11.17
CA ILE A 87 2.21 -5.44 12.62
C ILE A 87 2.19 -6.89 13.07
N THR A 88 1.20 -7.68 12.65
CA THR A 88 1.12 -9.11 13.03
C THR A 88 2.29 -9.92 12.48
N GLN A 89 2.69 -9.67 11.23
CA GLN A 89 3.84 -10.33 10.61
C GLN A 89 5.13 -10.00 11.34
N VAL A 90 5.33 -8.74 11.72
CA VAL A 90 6.49 -8.28 12.49
C VAL A 90 6.48 -8.89 13.90
N SER A 91 5.31 -8.87 14.56
CA SER A 91 5.16 -9.38 15.92
C SER A 91 5.44 -10.88 16.01
N GLY A 92 5.00 -11.63 15.00
CA GLY A 92 5.28 -13.06 14.88
C GLY A 92 6.76 -13.41 14.64
N ARG A 93 7.67 -12.43 14.48
CA ARG A 93 9.12 -12.69 14.35
C ARG A 93 9.84 -12.62 15.69
N ALA A 94 9.47 -11.67 16.55
CA ALA A 94 10.03 -11.56 17.89
C ALA A 94 9.47 -12.64 18.84
N GLY A 95 8.20 -13.02 18.68
CA GLY A 95 7.51 -13.90 19.62
C GLY A 95 7.66 -15.41 19.40
N ARG A 96 8.40 -15.86 18.37
CA ARG A 96 8.55 -17.31 18.06
C ARG A 96 9.74 -17.98 18.74
N SER A 97 10.67 -17.22 19.30
CA SER A 97 11.81 -17.78 20.00
C SER A 97 11.45 -18.12 21.45
N GLU A 98 12.05 -19.16 22.02
CA GLU A 98 11.90 -19.50 23.44
C GLU A 98 12.34 -18.36 24.37
N LYS A 99 13.14 -17.42 23.85
CA LYS A 99 13.62 -16.23 24.58
C LYS A 99 12.53 -15.18 24.80
N GLY A 100 11.38 -15.32 24.13
CA GLY A 100 10.36 -14.29 24.07
C GLY A 100 10.83 -13.06 23.28
N GLY A 101 9.91 -12.12 23.10
CA GLY A 101 10.24 -10.87 22.44
C GLY A 101 9.21 -9.79 22.70
N GLU A 102 9.67 -8.55 22.64
CA GLU A 102 8.85 -7.35 22.79
C GLU A 102 8.59 -6.71 21.43
N VAL A 103 7.38 -6.21 21.25
CA VAL A 103 6.99 -5.47 20.04
C VAL A 103 6.44 -4.12 20.46
N ILE A 104 7.11 -3.06 20.01
CA ILE A 104 6.72 -1.68 20.29
C ILE A 104 6.10 -1.09 19.03
N ILE A 105 4.85 -0.69 19.11
CA ILE A 105 4.12 -0.06 18.01
C ILE A 105 3.99 1.43 18.31
N GLN A 106 4.61 2.27 17.49
CA GLN A 106 4.45 3.71 17.58
C GLN A 106 3.28 4.14 16.69
N THR A 107 2.25 4.71 17.32
CA THR A 107 1.11 5.29 16.60
C THR A 107 0.48 6.47 17.36
N TYR A 108 -0.05 7.43 16.62
CA TYR A 108 -0.89 8.51 17.13
C TYR A 108 -2.35 8.06 17.35
N ASN A 109 -2.78 6.96 16.71
CA ASN A 109 -4.13 6.42 16.85
C ASN A 109 -4.13 5.01 17.47
N PRO A 110 -3.73 4.88 18.76
CA PRO A 110 -3.65 3.58 19.42
C PRO A 110 -5.02 2.89 19.50
N ALA A 111 -6.11 3.64 19.54
CA ALA A 111 -7.47 3.10 19.63
C ALA A 111 -8.01 2.56 18.30
N HIS A 112 -7.29 2.73 17.18
CA HIS A 112 -7.73 2.23 15.88
C HIS A 112 -7.89 0.70 15.91
N TYR A 113 -8.99 0.17 15.37
CA TYR A 113 -9.32 -1.26 15.48
C TYR A 113 -8.24 -2.18 14.89
N SER A 114 -7.62 -1.78 13.77
CA SER A 114 -6.51 -2.52 13.17
C SER A 114 -5.29 -2.61 14.11
N ILE A 115 -5.01 -1.55 14.89
CA ILE A 115 -3.91 -1.54 15.87
C ILE A 115 -4.26 -2.42 17.07
N GLN A 116 -5.46 -2.29 17.62
CA GLN A 116 -5.90 -3.07 18.78
C GLN A 116 -5.93 -4.58 18.47
N ALA A 117 -6.51 -4.95 17.34
CA ALA A 117 -6.55 -6.34 16.90
C ALA A 117 -5.12 -6.87 16.62
N ALA A 118 -4.26 -6.07 15.98
CA ALA A 118 -2.87 -6.48 15.71
C ALA A 118 -2.04 -6.65 16.99
N LYS A 119 -2.22 -5.79 18.00
CA LYS A 119 -1.59 -5.90 19.31
C LYS A 119 -1.92 -7.25 19.98
N ASN A 120 -3.18 -7.67 19.88
CA ASN A 120 -3.66 -8.92 20.47
C ASN A 120 -3.44 -10.14 19.56
N GLN A 121 -2.91 -9.93 18.34
CA GLN A 121 -2.81 -10.94 17.28
C GLN A 121 -4.17 -11.59 16.94
N ASP A 122 -5.26 -10.83 17.10
CA ASP A 122 -6.63 -11.30 16.90
C ASP A 122 -7.11 -11.00 15.48
N TYR A 123 -6.96 -11.99 14.60
CA TYR A 123 -7.44 -11.88 13.22
C TYR A 123 -8.97 -11.84 13.13
N GLU A 124 -9.67 -12.57 14.00
CA GLU A 124 -11.13 -12.66 13.93
C GLU A 124 -11.78 -11.32 14.28
N GLU A 125 -11.29 -10.66 15.35
CA GLU A 125 -11.74 -9.33 15.73
C GLU A 125 -11.47 -8.30 14.61
N PHE A 126 -10.27 -8.36 14.01
CA PHE A 126 -9.93 -7.51 12.87
C PHE A 126 -10.92 -7.73 11.72
N PHE A 127 -11.10 -8.99 11.31
CA PHE A 127 -11.92 -9.36 10.16
C PHE A 127 -13.38 -8.91 10.34
N VAL A 128 -13.98 -9.18 11.50
CA VAL A 128 -15.39 -8.82 11.77
C VAL A 128 -15.61 -7.31 11.68
N LYS A 129 -14.64 -6.49 12.09
CA LYS A 129 -14.73 -5.03 11.99
C LYS A 129 -14.46 -4.54 10.56
N GLU A 130 -13.36 -4.98 9.96
CA GLU A 130 -12.94 -4.60 8.60
C GLU A 130 -14.03 -4.91 7.58
N ILE A 131 -14.60 -6.12 7.62
CA ILE A 131 -15.57 -6.57 6.62
C ILE A 131 -16.86 -5.73 6.65
N LYS A 132 -17.30 -5.30 7.84
CA LYS A 132 -18.45 -4.40 8.00
C LYS A 132 -18.18 -3.02 7.41
N TYR A 133 -16.98 -2.46 7.63
CA TYR A 133 -16.60 -1.19 7.01
C TYR A 133 -16.58 -1.29 5.49
N ARG A 134 -16.05 -2.38 4.92
CA ARG A 134 -16.02 -2.58 3.47
C ARG A 134 -17.41 -2.73 2.88
N GLN A 135 -18.32 -3.42 3.58
CA GLN A 135 -19.71 -3.54 3.16
C GLN A 135 -20.39 -2.17 3.13
N ASN A 136 -20.30 -1.42 4.24
CA ASN A 136 -20.96 -0.12 4.38
C ASN A 136 -20.43 0.95 3.40
N LEU A 137 -19.14 0.87 3.04
CA LEU A 137 -18.50 1.82 2.13
C LEU A 137 -18.41 1.32 0.68
N CYS A 138 -19.03 0.18 0.38
CA CYS A 138 -18.99 -0.47 -0.93
C CYS A 138 -17.55 -0.60 -1.45
N TYR A 139 -16.77 -1.45 -0.78
CA TYR A 139 -15.41 -1.85 -1.16
C TYR A 139 -15.32 -3.38 -1.32
N PRO A 140 -14.34 -3.89 -2.08
CA PRO A 140 -14.12 -5.32 -2.24
C PRO A 140 -14.02 -6.06 -0.90
N PRO A 141 -14.71 -7.20 -0.70
CA PRO A 141 -15.28 -8.06 -1.76
C PRO A 141 -16.74 -7.75 -2.15
N PHE A 142 -17.37 -6.72 -1.60
CA PHE A 142 -18.79 -6.43 -1.83
C PHE A 142 -19.08 -5.69 -3.15
N CYS A 143 -18.05 -5.16 -3.78
CA CYS A 143 -18.12 -4.58 -5.11
C CYS A 143 -16.81 -4.85 -5.87
N ARG A 144 -16.86 -4.58 -7.17
CA ARG A 144 -15.71 -4.54 -8.07
C ARG A 144 -15.26 -3.10 -8.23
N ILE A 145 -13.95 -2.92 -8.39
CA ILE A 145 -13.36 -1.61 -8.62
C ILE A 145 -12.64 -1.64 -9.96
N ILE A 146 -12.90 -0.63 -10.80
CA ILE A 146 -12.09 -0.35 -11.98
C ILE A 146 -11.44 1.00 -11.77
N ARG A 147 -10.11 1.06 -11.93
CA ARG A 147 -9.36 2.30 -11.84
C ARG A 147 -8.80 2.64 -13.22
N LEU A 148 -9.20 3.79 -13.73
CA LEU A 148 -8.64 4.38 -14.95
C LEU A 148 -7.54 5.36 -14.54
N VAL A 149 -6.33 5.20 -15.04
CA VAL A 149 -5.20 6.10 -14.73
C VAL A 149 -4.71 6.78 -16.00
N PHE A 150 -4.80 8.10 -16.02
CA PHE A 150 -4.31 8.96 -17.10
C PHE A 150 -2.96 9.53 -16.71
N ARG A 151 -1.98 9.40 -17.61
CA ARG A 151 -0.61 9.85 -17.42
C ARG A 151 -0.19 10.79 -18.55
N GLY A 152 0.48 11.90 -18.22
CA GLY A 152 0.88 12.92 -19.19
C GLY A 152 1.71 14.04 -18.57
N ASN A 153 2.26 14.92 -19.40
CA ASN A 153 3.13 16.02 -18.95
C ASN A 153 2.36 17.28 -18.51
N ASP A 154 1.08 17.38 -18.85
CA ASP A 154 0.22 18.53 -18.57
C ASP A 154 -1.00 18.06 -17.78
N SER A 155 -1.08 18.48 -16.51
CA SER A 155 -2.17 18.08 -15.62
C SER A 155 -3.53 18.61 -16.08
N LYS A 156 -3.60 19.81 -16.67
CA LYS A 156 -4.87 20.40 -17.10
C LYS A 156 -5.48 19.60 -18.24
N LYS A 157 -4.68 19.29 -19.26
CA LYS A 157 -5.11 18.41 -20.36
C LYS A 157 -5.50 17.01 -19.87
N LEU A 158 -4.85 16.48 -18.83
CA LEU A 158 -5.23 15.18 -18.25
C LEU A 158 -6.60 15.22 -17.59
N PHE A 159 -6.90 16.29 -16.83
CA PHE A 159 -8.23 16.45 -16.25
C PHE A 159 -9.30 16.59 -17.32
N GLU A 160 -9.06 17.37 -18.38
CA GLU A 160 -9.99 17.50 -19.52
C GLU A 160 -10.31 16.13 -20.16
N THR A 161 -9.29 15.32 -20.42
CA THR A 161 -9.46 13.96 -20.93
C THR A 161 -10.20 13.06 -19.94
N ALA A 162 -9.87 13.14 -18.65
CA ALA A 162 -10.52 12.34 -17.62
C ALA A 162 -12.01 12.71 -17.46
N TYR A 163 -12.36 14.00 -17.48
CA TYR A 163 -13.76 14.44 -17.49
C TYR A 163 -14.52 13.94 -18.72
N THR A 164 -13.89 14.00 -19.90
CA THR A 164 -14.47 13.45 -21.13
C THR A 164 -14.72 11.94 -21.00
N ALA A 165 -13.79 11.20 -20.38
CA ALA A 165 -13.96 9.78 -20.11
C ALA A 165 -15.11 9.51 -19.11
N VAL A 166 -15.24 10.32 -18.06
CA VAL A 166 -16.37 10.23 -17.12
C VAL A 166 -17.70 10.42 -17.86
N SER A 167 -17.85 11.51 -18.63
CA SER A 167 -19.07 11.77 -19.40
C SER A 167 -19.38 10.63 -20.36
N PHE A 168 -18.36 10.14 -21.09
CA PHE A 168 -18.52 9.02 -22.03
C PHE A 168 -19.09 7.76 -21.35
N ILE A 169 -18.61 7.44 -20.15
CA ILE A 169 -19.07 6.29 -19.37
C ILE A 169 -20.48 6.54 -18.82
N GLN A 170 -20.73 7.70 -18.22
CA GLN A 170 -22.03 8.03 -17.61
C GLN A 170 -23.18 8.01 -18.63
N GLU A 171 -22.95 8.54 -19.84
CA GLU A 171 -23.95 8.54 -20.92
C GLU A 171 -24.33 7.13 -21.41
N ARG A 172 -23.47 6.13 -21.17
CA ARG A 172 -23.60 4.77 -21.73
C ARG A 172 -23.84 3.71 -20.65
N THR A 173 -23.85 4.09 -19.38
CA THR A 173 -24.07 3.19 -18.25
C THR A 173 -25.41 3.47 -17.58
N GLU A 174 -26.04 2.43 -17.05
CA GLU A 174 -27.23 2.58 -16.19
C GLU A 174 -26.86 3.09 -14.79
N ASN A 175 -27.86 3.48 -13.99
CA ASN A 175 -27.72 4.10 -12.65
C ASN A 175 -27.01 3.25 -11.58
N TYR A 176 -26.51 2.05 -11.91
CA TYR A 176 -25.94 1.09 -10.95
C TYR A 176 -24.41 1.20 -10.78
N ILE A 177 -23.77 2.25 -11.30
CA ILE A 177 -22.33 2.48 -11.11
C ILE A 177 -22.06 3.76 -10.32
N SER A 178 -21.04 3.72 -9.45
CA SER A 178 -20.54 4.89 -8.74
C SER A 178 -19.19 5.28 -9.32
N ILE A 179 -19.07 6.51 -9.82
CA ILE A 179 -17.82 7.07 -10.34
C ILE A 179 -17.27 8.10 -9.34
N LEU A 180 -16.02 7.93 -8.93
CA LEU A 180 -15.28 8.85 -8.08
C LEU A 180 -14.14 9.51 -8.86
N GLY A 181 -13.91 10.79 -8.62
CA GLY A 181 -12.97 11.61 -9.38
C GLY A 181 -13.62 12.28 -10.59
N PRO A 182 -12.83 12.79 -11.55
CA PRO A 182 -11.37 12.67 -11.64
C PRO A 182 -10.63 13.33 -10.48
N ALA A 183 -9.55 12.73 -10.03
CA ALA A 183 -8.68 13.30 -9.00
C ALA A 183 -7.21 12.97 -9.28
N PHE A 184 -6.27 13.67 -8.67
CA PHE A 184 -4.88 13.22 -8.68
C PHE A 184 -4.76 11.85 -8.03
N CYS A 185 -3.89 11.00 -8.59
CA CYS A 185 -3.48 9.79 -7.87
C CYS A 185 -2.79 10.16 -6.54
N PRO A 186 -2.75 9.27 -5.55
CA PRO A 186 -2.01 9.49 -4.30
C PRO A 186 -0.58 9.99 -4.53
N PHE A 187 0.10 9.40 -5.53
CA PHE A 187 1.31 9.97 -6.12
C PHE A 187 0.95 10.74 -7.37
N SER A 188 0.71 12.04 -7.20
CA SER A 188 0.25 12.96 -8.25
C SER A 188 1.24 13.10 -9.42
N ARG A 189 2.53 12.85 -9.18
CA ARG A 189 3.59 12.88 -10.19
C ARG A 189 4.62 11.78 -9.94
N ILE A 190 4.97 11.03 -11.00
CA ILE A 190 6.08 10.07 -10.98
C ILE A 190 7.02 10.41 -12.13
N LYS A 191 8.31 10.59 -11.80
CA LYS A 191 9.30 11.16 -12.72
C LYS A 191 8.79 12.52 -13.23
N LYS A 192 8.59 12.68 -14.54
CA LYS A 192 8.09 13.92 -15.14
C LYS A 192 6.57 13.96 -15.36
N TYR A 193 5.87 12.83 -15.28
CA TYR A 193 4.47 12.71 -15.67
C TYR A 193 3.51 12.88 -14.48
N PHE A 194 2.49 13.71 -14.67
CA PHE A 194 1.34 13.79 -13.79
C PHE A 194 0.44 12.55 -13.95
N ARG A 195 -0.27 12.21 -12.88
CA ARG A 195 -1.18 11.05 -12.80
C ARG A 195 -2.53 11.49 -12.24
N VAL A 196 -3.58 11.32 -13.03
CA VAL A 196 -4.97 11.53 -12.65
C VAL A 196 -5.68 10.19 -12.75
N HIS A 197 -6.58 9.88 -11.81
CA HIS A 197 -7.39 8.68 -11.89
C HIS A 197 -8.88 8.94 -11.78
N ILE A 198 -9.64 7.97 -12.27
CA ILE A 198 -11.06 7.79 -12.03
C ILE A 198 -11.21 6.42 -11.38
N ILE A 199 -12.08 6.33 -10.38
CA ILE A 199 -12.42 5.06 -9.72
C ILE A 199 -13.88 4.78 -10.02
N ILE A 200 -14.17 3.61 -10.56
CA ILE A 200 -15.52 3.15 -10.86
C ILE A 200 -15.79 1.98 -9.92
N LYS A 201 -16.87 2.07 -9.13
CA LYS A 201 -17.38 1.02 -8.26
C LYS A 201 -18.67 0.46 -8.86
N LEU A 202 -18.76 -0.87 -8.93
CA LEU A 202 -19.86 -1.58 -9.58
C LEU A 202 -19.97 -3.02 -9.06
N ASP A 203 -21.14 -3.63 -9.18
CA ASP A 203 -21.37 -5.00 -8.70
C ASP A 203 -20.82 -6.07 -9.68
N GLN A 204 -20.99 -5.83 -10.99
CA GLN A 204 -20.65 -6.76 -12.08
C GLN A 204 -19.92 -6.01 -13.19
N LEU A 205 -18.86 -6.60 -13.79
CA LEU A 205 -18.02 -5.93 -14.79
C LEU A 205 -18.70 -5.82 -16.16
N GLU A 206 -19.61 -6.74 -16.44
CA GLU A 206 -20.26 -7.00 -17.72
C GLU A 206 -20.90 -5.75 -18.34
N PRO A 207 -21.67 -4.92 -17.60
CA PRO A 207 -22.29 -3.72 -18.13
C PRO A 207 -21.30 -2.67 -18.64
N VAL A 208 -20.08 -2.63 -18.07
CA VAL A 208 -19.10 -1.57 -18.35
C VAL A 208 -18.03 -2.03 -19.34
N ARG A 209 -17.94 -3.35 -19.59
CA ARG A 209 -16.86 -3.94 -20.39
C ARG A 209 -16.86 -3.50 -21.86
N SER A 210 -18.02 -3.42 -22.50
CA SER A 210 -18.15 -2.92 -23.88
C SER A 210 -17.77 -1.44 -23.96
N ILE A 211 -18.26 -0.65 -23.00
CA ILE A 211 -18.04 0.80 -22.91
C ILE A 211 -16.54 1.11 -22.74
N LEU A 212 -15.85 0.38 -21.86
CA LEU A 212 -14.40 0.55 -21.68
C LEU A 212 -13.61 0.19 -22.95
N LYS A 213 -14.03 -0.83 -23.71
CA LYS A 213 -13.39 -1.15 -25.00
C LYS A 213 -13.55 -0.02 -26.01
N GLU A 214 -14.72 0.61 -26.07
CA GLU A 214 -14.96 1.77 -26.93
C GLU A 214 -14.14 2.99 -26.48
N LEU A 215 -14.06 3.24 -25.17
CA LEU A 215 -13.24 4.28 -24.59
C LEU A 215 -11.74 4.08 -24.92
N ILE A 216 -11.21 2.86 -24.82
CA ILE A 216 -9.83 2.56 -25.22
C ILE A 216 -9.62 2.92 -26.70
N LYS A 217 -10.55 2.54 -27.58
CA LYS A 217 -10.45 2.85 -29.01
C LYS A 217 -10.45 4.35 -29.27
N SER A 218 -11.30 5.12 -28.59
CA SER A 218 -11.34 6.58 -28.77
C SER A 218 -10.05 7.26 -28.25
N GLN A 219 -9.51 6.79 -27.13
CA GLN A 219 -8.31 7.35 -26.51
C GLN A 219 -7.00 6.93 -27.19
N SER A 220 -6.96 5.80 -27.89
CA SER A 220 -5.76 5.31 -28.61
C SER A 220 -5.20 6.27 -29.68
N LYS A 221 -5.99 7.27 -30.08
CA LYS A 221 -5.57 8.32 -31.03
C LYS A 221 -4.74 9.43 -30.37
N ASN A 222 -4.78 9.55 -29.05
CA ASN A 222 -4.05 10.59 -28.31
C ASN A 222 -2.62 10.11 -28.00
N ARG A 223 -1.62 10.66 -28.69
CA ARG A 223 -0.20 10.28 -28.51
C ARG A 223 0.49 10.99 -27.33
N GLU A 224 -0.10 12.05 -26.79
CA GLU A 224 0.50 12.85 -25.70
C GLU A 224 0.18 12.30 -24.31
N GLN A 225 -0.85 11.46 -24.21
CA GLN A 225 -1.38 10.95 -22.96
C GLN A 225 -1.51 9.44 -23.03
N TYR A 226 -1.31 8.79 -21.89
CA TYR A 226 -1.45 7.35 -21.76
C TYR A 226 -2.56 7.03 -20.76
N MET A 227 -3.45 6.11 -21.11
CA MET A 227 -4.52 5.61 -20.24
C MET A 227 -4.27 4.15 -19.89
N GLU A 228 -4.26 3.85 -18.59
CA GLU A 228 -4.20 2.51 -18.03
C GLU A 228 -5.55 2.15 -17.43
N ILE A 229 -5.92 0.87 -17.53
CA ILE A 229 -7.11 0.33 -16.88
C ILE A 229 -6.65 -0.78 -15.95
N ASP A 230 -6.96 -0.63 -14.67
CA ASP A 230 -6.71 -1.62 -13.63
C ASP A 230 -8.05 -2.15 -13.12
N ILE A 231 -8.30 -3.44 -13.32
CA ILE A 231 -9.54 -4.12 -12.90
C ILE A 231 -9.24 -4.88 -11.61
N ASP A 232 -10.05 -4.61 -10.59
CA ASP A 232 -9.85 -5.07 -9.21
C ASP A 232 -8.44 -4.74 -8.69
N PRO A 233 -8.09 -3.44 -8.64
CA PRO A 233 -6.78 -3.02 -8.20
C PRO A 233 -6.46 -3.60 -6.81
N LEU A 234 -5.32 -4.28 -6.70
CA LEU A 234 -4.80 -4.70 -5.40
C LEU A 234 -4.28 -3.52 -4.57
N SER A 235 -4.08 -2.38 -5.22
CA SER A 235 -3.52 -1.16 -4.64
C SER A 235 -4.01 0.10 -5.34
N MET A 236 -4.24 1.17 -4.56
CA MET A 236 -4.59 2.49 -5.09
C MET A 236 -3.37 3.37 -5.43
N LEU A 237 -2.17 2.77 -5.50
CA LEU A 237 -0.90 3.43 -5.82
C LEU A 237 -0.67 3.67 -7.33
#